data_AF-A0A416RXF3-F1
#
_entry.id   AF-A0A416RXF3-F1
#
_cell.length_a   1.000
_cell.length_b   1.000
_cell.length_c   1.000
_cell.angle_alpha   90.00
_cell.angle_beta   90.00
_cell.angle_gamma   90.00
#
_symmetry.space_group_name_H-M   'P 1'
#
loop_
_entity.id
_entity.type
_entity.pdbx_description
1 polymer ?
#
loop_
_entity_poly.entity_id
_entity_poly.type
_entity_poly.pdbx_seq_one_letter_code
_entity_poly.pdbx_strand_id
1 'polypeptide(L)' 'MDKEKMRKFHLVLYGLAIPISLFALYTFIFVFDNGIGWKIALIVIGLGWLISAISGFITNLKK' A
#
# COMPACT_ATOMS: atom_id res chain seq x y z
N MET A 1 -22.92 8.52 11.30
CA MET A 1 -21.90 9.02 10.35
C MET A 1 -22.28 8.49 8.97
N ASP A 2 -22.64 9.37 8.05
CA ASP A 2 -23.11 9.01 6.71
C ASP A 2 -22.16 8.04 6.00
N LYS A 3 -22.73 6.99 5.40
CA LYS A 3 -21.98 5.97 4.65
C LYS A 3 -21.09 6.59 3.56
N GLU A 4 -21.50 7.71 2.97
CA GLU A 4 -20.69 8.46 2.01
C GLU A 4 -19.46 9.14 2.61
N LYS A 5 -19.55 9.63 3.86
CA LYS A 5 -18.43 10.28 4.55
C LYS A 5 -17.32 9.26 4.84
N MET A 6 -17.71 8.05 5.24
CA MET A 6 -16.80 6.91 5.42
C MET A 6 -16.12 6.48 4.12
N ARG A 7 -16.85 6.45 3.00
CA ARG A 7 -16.29 6.10 1.68
C ARG A 7 -15.21 7.09 1.24
N LYS A 8 -15.49 8.39 1.34
CA LYS A 8 -14.51 9.45 1.01
C LYS A 8 -13.26 9.33 1.89
N PHE A 9 -13.42 8.99 3.17
CA PHE A 9 -12.30 8.77 4.07
C PHE A 9 -11.47 7.55 3.66
N HIS A 10 -12.10 6.41 3.34
CA HIS A 10 -11.41 5.24 2.82
C HIS A 10 -10.66 5.52 1.52
N LEU A 11 -11.24 6.30 0.60
CA LEU A 11 -10.56 6.71 -0.62
C LEU A 11 -9.29 7.51 -0.34
N VAL A 12 -9.33 8.46 0.58
CA VAL A 12 -8.15 9.24 0.98
C VAL A 12 -7.10 8.34 1.63
N LEU A 13 -7.53 7.42 2.52
CA LEU A 13 -6.62 6.48 3.19
C LEU A 13 -5.93 5.55 2.19
N TYR A 14 -6.69 4.92 1.28
CA TYR A 14 -6.12 4.04 0.26
C TYR A 14 -5.26 4.83 -0.74
N GLY A 15 -5.66 6.06 -1.08
CA GLY A 15 -4.89 6.95 -1.94
C GLY A 15 -3.54 7.33 -1.33
N LEU A 16 -3.46 7.53 0.00
CA LEU A 16 -2.21 7.77 0.73
C LEU A 16 -1.41 6.47 0.95
N ALA A 17 -2.09 5.34 1.10
CA ALA A 17 -1.43 4.05 1.29
C ALA A 17 -0.60 3.63 0.06
N ILE A 18 -1.02 3.99 -1.16
CA ILE A 18 -0.28 3.68 -2.40
C ILE A 18 1.13 4.30 -2.42
N PRO A 19 1.32 5.62 -2.26
CA PRO A 19 2.65 6.23 -2.24
C PRO A 19 3.47 5.76 -1.03
N ILE A 20 2.84 5.49 0.12
CA ILE A 20 3.54 4.93 1.30
C ILE A 20 4.08 3.52 0.99
N SER A 21 3.28 2.66 0.36
CA SER A 21 3.71 1.32 -0.04
C SER A 21 4.82 1.36 -1.10
N LEU A 22 4.76 2.30 -2.05
CA LEU A 22 5.83 2.52 -3.02
C LEU A 22 7.12 2.98 -2.33
N PHE A 23 7.02 3.89 -1.36
CA PHE A 23 8.16 4.34 -0.57
C PHE A 23 8.77 3.19 0.23
N ALA A 24 7.95 2.37 0.90
CA ALA A 24 8.42 1.20 1.64
C ALA A 24 9.16 0.21 0.72
N LEU A 25 8.61 -0.07 -0.46
CA LEU A 25 9.26 -0.92 -1.47
C LEU A 25 10.61 -0.35 -1.92
N TYR A 26 10.70 0.96 -2.15
CA TYR A 26 11.96 1.62 -2.45
C TYR A 26 12.99 1.39 -1.33
N THR A 27 12.59 1.60 -0.08
CA THR A 27 13.46 1.40 1.08
C THR A 27 13.93 -0.06 1.16
N PHE A 28 13.04 -1.03 0.94
CA PHE A 28 13.39 -2.46 0.94
C PHE A 28 14.37 -2.84 -0.17
N ILE A 29 14.25 -2.23 -1.36
CA ILE A 29 15.09 -2.56 -2.51
C ILE A 29 16.46 -1.85 -2.43
N PHE A 30 16.49 -0.58 -2.01
CA PHE A 30 17.67 0.27 -2.18
C PHE A 30 18.39 0.61 -0.88
N VAL A 31 17.69 0.64 0.25
CA VAL A 31 18.24 1.12 1.53
C VAL A 31 18.46 -0.04 2.51
N PHE A 32 17.64 -1.09 2.44
CA PHE A 32 17.68 -2.21 3.37
C PHE A 32 18.75 -3.23 2.99
N ASP A 33 19.85 -3.26 3.75
CA ASP A 33 20.97 -4.19 3.57
C ASP A 33 21.07 -5.18 4.74
N ASN A 34 20.04 -6.02 4.90
CA ASN A 34 19.92 -6.99 6.00
C ASN A 34 20.01 -8.44 5.52
N GLY A 35 20.71 -8.67 4.40
CA GLY A 35 20.86 -9.95 3.72
C GLY A 35 19.76 -10.25 2.69
N ILE A 36 20.14 -11.04 1.68
CA ILE A 36 19.30 -11.36 0.50
C ILE A 36 17.94 -11.96 0.89
N GLY A 37 17.90 -12.84 1.89
CA GLY A 37 16.66 -13.49 2.33
C GLY A 37 15.62 -12.50 2.88
N TRP A 38 16.04 -11.61 3.80
CA TRP A 38 15.16 -10.59 4.37
C TRP A 38 14.71 -9.57 3.33
N LYS A 39 15.60 -9.21 2.40
CA LYS A 39 15.29 -8.30 1.31
C LYS A 39 14.15 -8.84 0.43
N ILE A 40 14.22 -10.10 0.03
CA ILE A 40 13.17 -10.75 -0.77
C ILE A 40 11.85 -10.83 0.01
N ALA A 41 11.89 -11.23 1.28
CA ALA A 41 10.70 -11.33 2.11
C ALA A 41 9.96 -9.98 2.21
N LEU A 42 10.70 -8.89 2.46
CA LEU A 42 10.13 -7.55 2.56
C LEU A 42 9.57 -7.02 1.24
N ILE A 43 10.22 -7.33 0.11
CA ILE A 43 9.70 -6.98 -1.22
C ILE A 43 8.37 -7.68 -1.48
N VAL A 44 8.26 -8.98 -1.17
CA VAL A 44 7.01 -9.74 -1.35
C VAL A 44 5.89 -9.16 -0.48
N ILE A 45 6.18 -8.83 0.78
CA ILE A 45 5.22 -8.20 1.70
C ILE A 45 4.80 -6.82 1.18
N GLY A 46 5.76 -5.99 0.75
CA GLY A 46 5.50 -4.65 0.21
C GLY A 46 4.65 -4.68 -1.05
N LEU A 47 4.89 -5.65 -1.95
CA LEU A 47 4.09 -5.85 -3.15
C LEU A 47 2.66 -6.29 -2.81
N GLY A 48 2.50 -7.23 -1.89
CA GLY A 48 1.19 -7.64 -1.40
C GLY A 48 0.41 -6.46 -0.80
N TRP A 49 1.09 -5.60 -0.04
CA TRP A 49 0.47 -4.42 0.54
C TRP A 49 0.08 -3.36 -0.50
N LEU A 50 0.93 -3.13 -1.51
CA LEU A 50 0.64 -2.23 -2.62
C LEU A 50 -0.60 -2.69 -3.41
N ILE A 51 -0.68 -3.98 -3.74
CA ILE A 51 -1.81 -4.56 -4.47
C ILE A 51 -3.10 -4.41 -3.65
N SER A 52 -3.04 -4.68 -2.33
CA SER A 52 -4.17 -4.50 -1.43
C SER A 52 -4.65 -3.04 -1.37
N ALA A 53 -3.71 -2.09 -1.29
CA ALA A 53 -4.02 -0.66 -1.29
C ALA A 53 -4.69 -0.21 -2.60
N ILE A 54 -4.17 -0.64 -3.74
CA ILE A 54 -4.74 -0.34 -5.06
C ILE A 54 -6.13 -0.97 -5.21
N SER A 55 -6.30 -2.23 -4.81
CA SER A 55 -7.59 -2.92 -4.88
C SER A 55 -8.66 -2.24 -4.01
N GLY A 56 -8.29 -1.86 -2.78
CA GLY A 56 -9.16 -1.11 -1.87
C GLY A 56 -9.51 0.28 -2.41
N PHE A 57 -8.55 0.97 -3.03
CA PHE A 57 -8.79 2.24 -3.70
C PHE A 57 -9.81 2.13 -4.84
N ILE A 58 -9.58 1.19 -5.77
CA ILE A 58 -10.46 0.97 -6.94
C ILE A 58 -11.86 0.54 -6.50
N THR A 59 -11.96 -0.34 -5.51
CA THR A 59 -13.24 -0.83 -4.99
C THR A 59 -14.09 0.29 -4.39
N ASN A 60 -13.46 1.23 -3.67
CA ASN A 60 -14.15 2.39 -3.10
C ASN A 60 -14.39 3.52 -4.13
N LEU A 61 -13.70 3.49 -5.29
CA LEU A 61 -13.92 4.42 -6.40
C LEU A 61 -15.10 4.01 -7.28
N LYS A 62 -15.25 2.70 -7.54
CA LYS A 62 -16.20 2.17 -8.52
C LYS A 62 -17.63 1.97 -7.97
N LYS A 63 -17.86 2.30 -6.71
CA LYS A 63 -19.07 1.98 -5.93
C LYS A 63 -19.62 3.24 -5.28
#